data_AF-A0A8F3C0B1-F1
#
_entry.id   AF-A0A8F3C0B1-F1
#
_cell.length_a   1.000
_cell.length_b   1.000
_cell.length_c   1.000
_cell.angle_alpha   90.00
_cell.angle_beta   90.00
_cell.angle_gamma   90.00
#
_symmetry.space_group_name_H-M   'P 1'
#
loop_
_entity.id
_entity.type
_entity.pdbx_description
1 polymer ?
#
loop_
_entity_poly.entity_id
_entity_poly.type
_entity_poly.pdbx_seq_one_letter_code
_entity_poly.pdbx_strand_id
1 'polypeptide(L)' 'MSSVAEQKKLVEQLRLEYSVQRKPVSECVKEMMDFMNANNEKDVLLNGFPNKKDNPFMEKGGCIIV' A
#
# COMPACT_ATOMS: atom_id res chain seq x y z
N MET A 1 14.48 9.20 -35.77
CA MET A 1 13.09 8.94 -35.36
C MET A 1 12.59 10.14 -34.58
N SER A 2 11.75 10.94 -35.21
CA SER A 2 10.95 11.99 -34.55
C SER A 2 9.65 12.06 -35.34
N SER A 3 8.75 11.12 -35.08
CA SER A 3 7.45 11.11 -35.74
C SER A 3 6.54 12.10 -35.01
N VAL A 4 6.11 13.15 -35.70
CA VAL A 4 5.13 14.12 -35.17
C VAL A 4 3.89 13.43 -34.56
N ALA A 5 3.55 12.22 -35.02
CA ALA A 5 2.48 11.41 -34.44
C ALA A 5 2.78 10.95 -32.99
N GLU A 6 4.02 10.60 -32.68
CA GLU A 6 4.44 10.22 -31.32
C GLU A 6 4.33 11.42 -30.38
N GLN A 7 4.74 12.60 -30.84
CA GLN A 7 4.62 13.85 -30.07
C GLN A 7 3.16 14.23 -29.82
N LYS A 8 2.27 14.07 -30.82
CA LYS A 8 0.83 14.27 -30.64
C LYS A 8 0.26 13.33 -29.59
N LYS A 9 0.61 12.04 -29.64
CA LYS A 9 0.17 11.05 -28.64
C LYS A 9 0.64 11.43 -27.22
N LEU A 10 1.88 11.90 -27.09
CA LEU A 10 2.41 12.37 -25.80
C LEU A 10 1.65 13.60 -25.29
N VAL A 11 1.34 14.57 -26.15
CA VAL A 11 0.57 15.76 -25.75
C VAL A 11 -0.83 15.38 -25.28
N GLU A 12 -1.52 14.47 -25.98
CA GLU A 12 -2.83 14.01 -25.52
C GLU A 12 -2.75 13.30 -24.17
N GLN A 13 -1.71 12.47 -23.95
CA GLN A 13 -1.47 11.83 -22.65
C GLN A 13 -1.25 12.87 -21.53
N LEU A 14 -0.43 13.90 -21.77
CA LEU A 14 -0.16 14.96 -20.80
C LEU A 14 -1.41 15.78 -20.46
N ARG A 15 -2.30 16.01 -21.44
CA ARG A 15 -3.59 16.68 -21.20
C ARG A 15 -4.49 15.86 -20.29
N LEU A 16 -4.52 14.53 -20.47
CA LEU A 16 -5.25 13.64 -19.57
C LEU A 16 -4.68 13.69 -18.16
N GLU A 17 -3.36 13.60 -17.99
CA GLU A 17 -2.69 13.67 -16.68
C GLU A 17 -2.86 15.02 -15.98
N TYR A 18 -2.90 16.11 -16.75
CA TYR A 18 -3.18 17.44 -16.21
C TYR A 18 -4.61 17.55 -15.68
N SER A 19 -5.58 16.92 -16.35
CA SER A 19 -7.00 16.98 -15.98
C SER A 19 -7.33 16.24 -14.67
N VAL A 20 -6.40 15.45 -14.13
CA VAL A 20 -6.56 14.75 -12.86
C VAL A 20 -6.54 15.75 -11.70
N GLN A 21 -7.67 15.84 -10.99
CA GLN A 21 -7.77 16.65 -9.78
C GLN A 21 -6.93 16.03 -8.65
N ARG A 22 -6.09 16.85 -8.02
CA ARG A 22 -5.24 16.45 -6.89
C ARG A 22 -5.84 16.95 -5.59
N LYS A 23 -5.81 16.12 -4.56
CA LYS A 23 -6.10 16.52 -3.19
C LYS A 23 -4.86 17.13 -2.53
N PRO A 24 -5.01 17.99 -1.51
CA PRO A 24 -3.89 18.44 -0.68
C PRO A 24 -3.18 17.25 -0.03
N VAL A 25 -1.85 17.27 -0.04
CA VAL A 25 -1.03 16.19 0.55
C VAL A 25 -1.35 16.01 2.03
N SER A 26 -1.63 17.10 2.75
CA SER A 26 -2.02 17.05 4.16
C SER A 26 -3.32 16.26 4.40
N GLU A 27 -4.30 16.38 3.50
CA GLU A 27 -5.56 15.63 3.57
C GLU A 27 -5.32 14.15 3.29
N CYS A 28 -4.57 13.83 2.22
CA CYS A 28 -4.24 12.44 1.88
C CYS A 28 -3.51 11.72 3.02
N VAL A 29 -2.52 12.40 3.63
CA VAL A 29 -1.76 11.83 4.75
C VAL A 29 -2.65 11.63 5.98
N LYS A 30 -3.59 12.54 6.23
CA LYS A 30 -4.57 12.36 7.30
C LYS A 30 -5.46 11.15 7.05
N GLU A 31 -6.01 10.99 5.84
CA GLU A 31 -6.81 9.82 5.47
C GLU A 31 -6.02 8.51 5.65
N MET A 32 -4.74 8.50 5.27
CA MET A 32 -3.85 7.35 5.49
C MET A 32 -3.67 7.04 6.98
N MET A 33 -3.41 8.06 7.81
CA MET A 33 -3.27 7.88 9.25
C MET A 33 -4.56 7.37 9.90
N ASP A 34 -5.71 7.93 9.51
CA ASP A 34 -7.01 7.51 10.02
C ASP A 34 -7.28 6.03 9.68
N PHE A 35 -6.96 5.61 8.45
CA PHE A 35 -7.05 4.21 8.04
C PHE A 35 -6.10 3.31 8.86
N MET A 36 -4.85 3.70 9.03
CA MET A 36 -3.87 2.92 9.80
C MET A 36 -4.30 2.79 11.27
N ASN A 37 -4.78 3.87 11.88
CA ASN A 37 -5.25 3.86 13.27
C ASN A 37 -6.48 2.98 13.45
N ALA A 38 -7.44 3.05 12.53
CA ALA A 38 -8.66 2.24 12.59
C ALA A 38 -8.38 0.73 12.43
N ASN A 39 -7.25 0.36 11.82
CA ASN A 39 -6.85 -1.04 11.62
C ASN A 39 -5.73 -1.49 12.56
N ASN A 40 -5.16 -0.58 13.36
CA ASN A 40 -3.99 -0.85 14.19
C ASN A 40 -4.20 -2.09 15.08
N GLU A 41 -5.30 -2.13 15.85
CA GLU A 41 -5.59 -3.23 16.79
C GLU A 41 -5.71 -4.60 16.12
N LYS A 42 -6.04 -4.65 14.82
CA LYS A 42 -6.17 -5.89 14.06
C LYS A 42 -4.87 -6.36 13.43
N ASP A 43 -3.85 -5.50 13.40
CA ASP A 43 -2.56 -5.82 12.85
C ASP A 43 -1.76 -6.68 13.83
N VAL A 44 -1.81 -7.98 13.60
CA VAL A 44 -1.09 -9.00 14.40
C VAL A 44 0.43 -8.93 14.25
N LEU A 45 0.95 -8.23 13.23
CA LEU A 45 2.39 -8.02 13.07
C LEU A 45 2.88 -6.84 13.90
N LEU A 46 2.02 -5.85 14.15
CA LEU A 46 2.31 -4.73 15.04
C LEU A 46 2.03 -5.07 16.51
N ASN A 47 0.87 -5.67 16.80
CA ASN A 47 0.40 -5.92 18.17
C ASN A 47 0.66 -7.35 18.67
N GLY A 48 1.11 -8.24 17.79
CA GLY A 48 1.22 -9.67 18.08
C GLY A 48 -0.12 -10.39 17.99
N PHE A 49 -0.06 -11.72 17.96
CA PHE A 49 -1.27 -12.54 18.01
C PHE A 49 -1.87 -12.51 19.43
N PRO A 50 -3.19 -12.30 19.59
CA PRO A 50 -3.85 -12.31 20.90
C PRO A 50 -3.63 -13.61 21.67
N ASN A 51 -3.66 -14.75 20.97
CA ASN A 51 -3.24 -16.04 21.51
C ASN A 51 -2.12 -16.64 20.67
N LYS A 52 -1.16 -17.31 21.34
CA LYS A 52 -0.08 -18.02 20.64
C LYS A 52 -0.58 -19.05 19.62
N LYS A 53 -1.73 -19.69 19.89
CA LYS A 53 -2.38 -20.68 19.01
C LYS A 53 -2.95 -20.08 17.72
N ASP A 54 -3.23 -18.78 17.71
CA ASP A 54 -3.76 -18.09 16.53
C ASP A 54 -2.65 -17.81 15.50
N ASN A 55 -1.38 -17.87 15.91
CA ASN A 55 -0.24 -17.79 15.00
C ASN A 55 -0.09 -19.12 14.22
N PRO A 56 -0.35 -19.14 12.90
CA PRO A 56 -0.21 -20.36 12.10
C PRO A 56 1.24 -20.86 12.01
N PHE A 57 2.22 -19.99 12.29
CA PHE A 57 3.65 -20.28 12.29
C PHE A 57 4.21 -20.60 13.68
N MET A 58 3.37 -20.69 14.71
CA MET A 58 3.85 -21.11 16.03
C MET A 58 4.43 -22.51 15.94
N GLU A 59 5.68 -22.68 16.39
CA GLU A 59 6.33 -24.00 16.44
C GLU A 59 5.47 -24.98 17.24
N LYS A 60 5.13 -26.11 16.61
CA LYS A 60 4.35 -27.19 17.24
C LYS A 60 5.25 -28.26 17.88
N GLY A 61 6.56 -28.20 17.65
CA GLY A 61 7.58 -29.12 18.16
C GLY A 61 8.96 -28.74 17.64
N GLY A 62 10.01 -29.04 18.41
CA GLY A 62 11.38 -28.62 18.12
C GLY A 62 11.96 -29.30 16.88
N CYS A 63 12.68 -28.51 16.06
CA CYS A 63 13.42 -29.00 14.90
C CYS A 63 14.47 -30.03 15.32
N ILE A 64 14.39 -31.24 14.75
CA ILE A 64 15.48 -32.22 14.82
C ILE A 64 16.18 -32.15 13.47
N ILE A 65 17.37 -31.58 13.45
CA ILE A 65 18.28 -31.68 12.30
C ILE A 65 18.86 -33.09 12.35
N VAL A 66 18.58 -33.89 11.31
CA VAL A 66 19.20 -35.20 11.09
C VAL A 66 20.30 -35.05 10.05
#